data_AF-A0A0T1SKC3-F1
#
_entry.id   AF-A0A0T1SKC3-F1
#
_cell.length_a   1.000
_cell.length_b   1.000
_cell.length_c   1.000
_cell.angle_alpha   90.00
_cell.angle_beta   90.00
_cell.angle_gamma   90.00
#
_symmetry.space_group_name_H-M   'P 1'
#
loop_
_entity.id
_entity.type
_entity.pdbx_description
1 polymer ?
#
loop_
_entity_poly.entity_id
_entity_poly.type
_entity_poly.pdbx_seq_one_letter_code
_entity_poly.pdbx_strand_id
1 'polypeptide(L)'
;MPTSRILLWSGLVALAGGAVLCVLGWYGISGQRFAERQLPYLASCTVPGAALIVAGAVFVVAGAVLPVRPPERPRRPEPGPEEDPAPSSEGPLVRVPGGTLAHRPDCPLVAGKPEAVAVGGAALAPCPVCEPWPP
;
A
#
# COMPACT_ATOMS: atom_id res chain seq x y z
N MET A 1 -8.23 9.44 8.04
CA MET A 1 -8.77 8.22 8.67
C MET A 1 -9.67 8.59 9.84
N PRO A 2 -11.00 8.71 9.64
CA PRO A 2 -11.94 9.10 10.69
C PRO A 2 -11.99 8.10 11.85
N THR A 3 -11.84 6.79 11.58
CA THR A 3 -11.97 5.72 12.60
C THR A 3 -10.89 5.74 13.68
N SER A 4 -9.60 5.93 13.32
CA SER A 4 -8.51 6.06 14.31
C SER A 4 -8.70 7.30 15.19
N ARG A 5 -9.14 8.42 14.60
CA ARG A 5 -9.50 9.62 15.36
C ARG A 5 -10.68 9.39 16.31
N ILE A 6 -11.72 8.68 15.86
CA ILE A 6 -12.86 8.32 16.71
C ILE A 6 -12.39 7.46 17.90
N LEU A 7 -11.57 6.42 17.66
CA LEU A 7 -11.05 5.57 18.74
C LEU A 7 -10.21 6.36 19.75
N LEU A 8 -9.31 7.23 19.28
CA LEU A 8 -8.49 8.08 20.14
C LEU A 8 -9.33 9.03 20.99
N TRP A 9 -10.28 9.75 20.38
CA TRP A 9 -11.15 10.67 21.12
C TRP A 9 -12.07 9.94 22.10
N SER A 10 -12.69 8.83 21.68
CA SER A 10 -13.48 7.98 22.56
C SER A 10 -12.65 7.47 23.75
N GLY A 11 -11.39 7.07 23.51
CA GLY A 11 -10.48 6.63 24.56
C GLY A 11 -10.13 7.73 25.55
N LEU A 12 -9.82 8.94 25.06
CA LEU A 12 -9.52 10.10 25.91
C LEU A 12 -10.73 10.53 26.76
N VAL A 13 -11.93 10.55 26.17
CA VAL A 13 -13.17 10.87 26.90
C VAL A 13 -13.45 9.82 27.97
N ALA A 14 -13.29 8.54 27.66
CA ALA A 14 -13.46 7.45 28.63
C ALA A 14 -12.45 7.54 29.79
N LEU A 15 -11.17 7.83 29.50
CA LEU A 15 -10.14 8.06 30.52
C LEU A 15 -10.49 9.22 31.45
N ALA A 16 -10.85 10.37 30.87
CA ALA A 16 -11.22 11.55 31.65
C ALA A 16 -12.46 11.31 32.50
N GLY A 17 -13.52 10.74 31.91
CA GLY A 17 -14.75 10.40 32.63
C GLY A 17 -14.52 9.39 33.74
N GLY A 18 -13.72 8.35 33.48
CA GLY A 18 -13.36 7.34 34.48
C GLY A 18 -12.56 7.93 35.64
N ALA A 19 -11.59 8.82 35.36
CA ALA A 19 -10.84 9.53 36.40
C ALA A 19 -11.74 10.42 37.26
N VAL A 20 -12.67 11.16 36.66
CA VAL A 20 -13.67 11.96 37.38
C VAL A 20 -14.53 11.08 38.28
N LEU A 21 -15.03 9.95 37.79
CA LEU A 21 -15.81 9.01 38.60
C LEU A 21 -15.01 8.44 39.77
N CYS A 22 -13.74 8.08 39.57
CA CYS A 22 -12.88 7.63 40.66
C CYS A 22 -12.68 8.71 41.73
N VAL A 23 -12.48 9.98 41.33
CA VAL A 23 -12.37 11.11 42.27
C VAL A 23 -13.67 11.33 43.05
N LEU A 24 -14.82 11.27 42.37
CA LEU A 24 -16.13 11.39 43.02
C LEU A 24 -16.40 10.23 43.99
N GLY A 25 -16.04 9.01 43.61
CA GLY A 25 -16.14 7.82 44.46
C GLY A 25 -15.26 7.96 45.71
N TRP A 26 -14.00 8.36 45.55
CA TRP A 26 -13.09 8.66 46.64
C TRP A 26 -13.64 9.72 47.60
N TYR A 27 -14.15 10.82 47.05
CA TYR A 27 -14.75 11.89 47.85
C TYR A 27 -15.97 11.40 48.64
N GLY A 28 -16.84 10.60 48.02
CA GLY A 28 -18.00 10.00 48.68
C GLY A 28 -17.62 9.07 49.84
N ILE A 29 -16.65 8.17 49.61
CA ILE A 29 -16.14 7.23 50.63
C ILE A 29 -15.52 7.98 51.81
N SER A 30 -14.77 9.05 51.54
CA SER A 30 -14.08 9.86 52.57
C SER A 30 -15.06 10.53 53.54
N GLY A 31 -16.30 10.79 53.12
CA GLY A 31 -17.36 11.35 53.96
C GLY A 31 -18.07 10.34 54.87
N GLN A 32 -17.84 9.03 54.69
CA GLN A 32 -18.56 7.98 55.40
C GLN A 32 -17.74 7.39 56.54
N ARG A 33 -18.36 7.30 57.73
CA ARG A 33 -17.75 6.68 58.92
C ARG A 33 -17.95 5.17 59.00
N PHE A 34 -18.98 4.65 58.33
CA PHE A 34 -19.33 3.24 58.33
C PHE A 34 -19.03 2.61 56.97
N ALA A 35 -18.30 1.50 56.96
CA ALA A 35 -17.94 0.77 55.74
C ALA A 35 -19.18 0.33 54.93
N GLU A 36 -20.27 0.01 55.62
CA GLU A 36 -21.57 -0.34 55.03
C GLU A 36 -22.06 0.72 54.03
N ARG A 37 -21.86 2.00 54.38
CA ARG A 37 -22.27 3.16 53.58
C ARG A 37 -21.28 3.49 52.46
N GLN A 38 -20.11 2.85 52.44
CA GLN A 38 -19.11 3.01 51.38
C GLN A 38 -19.42 2.14 50.16
N LEU A 39 -20.07 0.98 50.34
CA LEU A 39 -20.39 0.03 49.27
C LEU A 39 -21.13 0.69 48.08
N PRO A 40 -22.14 1.57 48.28
CA PRO A 40 -22.82 2.24 47.18
C PRO A 40 -21.90 3.12 46.31
N TYR A 41 -20.90 3.79 46.91
CA TYR A 41 -19.96 4.65 46.16
C TYR A 41 -18.92 3.83 45.38
N LEU A 42 -18.50 2.69 45.92
CA LEU A 42 -17.66 1.75 45.20
C LEU A 42 -18.38 1.20 43.98
N ALA A 43 -19.61 0.74 44.16
CA ALA A 43 -20.42 0.16 43.08
C ALA A 43 -20.82 1.17 42.00
N SER A 44 -21.17 2.41 42.38
CA SER A 44 -21.68 3.40 41.43
C SER A 44 -20.62 4.30 40.80
N CYS A 45 -19.47 4.51 41.44
CA CYS A 45 -18.44 5.42 40.96
C CYS A 45 -17.10 4.72 40.69
N THR A 46 -16.54 4.04 41.70
CA THR A 46 -15.13 3.58 41.62
C THR A 46 -14.95 2.41 40.66
N VAL A 47 -15.79 1.38 40.76
CA VAL A 47 -15.77 0.22 39.85
C VAL A 47 -16.03 0.62 38.39
N PRO A 48 -17.13 1.34 38.06
CA PRO A 48 -17.35 1.78 36.68
C PRO A 48 -16.29 2.79 36.21
N GLY A 49 -15.78 3.65 37.09
CA GLY A 49 -14.68 4.57 36.76
C GLY A 49 -13.39 3.84 36.38
N ALA A 50 -13.01 2.83 37.15
CA ALA A 50 -11.86 1.97 36.83
C ALA A 50 -12.07 1.21 35.51
N ALA A 51 -13.27 0.68 35.27
CA ALA A 51 -13.60 0.00 34.01
C ALA A 51 -13.47 0.95 32.80
N LEU A 52 -13.93 2.20 32.92
CA LEU A 52 -13.78 3.22 31.89
C LEU A 52 -12.32 3.60 31.62
N ILE A 53 -11.50 3.67 32.68
CA ILE A 53 -10.05 3.93 32.52
C ILE A 53 -9.40 2.80 31.71
N VAL A 54 -9.68 1.54 32.04
CA VAL A 54 -9.14 0.38 31.31
C VAL A 54 -9.61 0.38 29.86
N ALA A 55 -10.92 0.54 29.62
CA ALA A 55 -11.47 0.59 28.26
C ALA A 55 -10.88 1.76 27.45
N GLY A 56 -10.75 2.93 28.07
CA GLY A 56 -10.17 4.11 27.45
C GLY A 56 -8.71 3.92 27.06
N ALA A 57 -7.89 3.32 27.95
CA ALA A 57 -6.52 2.97 27.64
C ALA A 57 -6.42 2.01 26.44
N VAL A 58 -7.27 0.98 26.40
CA VAL A 58 -7.34 0.05 25.26
C VAL A 58 -7.68 0.79 23.96
N PHE A 59 -8.65 1.71 23.97
CA PHE A 59 -9.00 2.50 22.78
C PHE A 59 -7.90 3.47 22.34
N VAL A 60 -7.19 4.10 23.27
CA VAL A 60 -6.03 4.95 22.93
C VAL A 60 -4.93 4.13 22.28
N VAL A 61 -4.57 2.98 22.85
CA VAL A 61 -3.57 2.07 22.27
C VAL A 61 -4.02 1.56 20.92
N ALA A 62 -5.27 1.10 20.79
CA ALA A 62 -5.83 0.62 19.54
C ALA A 62 -5.82 1.71 18.46
N GLY A 63 -6.21 2.94 18.79
CA GLY A 63 -6.21 4.07 17.88
C GLY A 63 -4.82 4.52 17.41
N ALA A 64 -3.78 4.24 18.20
CA ALA A 64 -2.38 4.59 17.91
C ALA A 64 -1.59 3.46 17.22
N VAL A 65 -1.86 2.20 17.56
CA VAL A 65 -1.02 1.05 17.18
C VAL A 65 -1.65 0.22 16.05
N LEU A 66 -2.98 0.16 15.92
CA LEU A 66 -3.59 -0.71 14.90
C LEU A 66 -3.27 -0.20 13.49
N PRO A 67 -2.58 -0.99 12.66
CA PRO A 67 -2.26 -0.60 11.30
C PRO A 67 -3.57 -0.53 10.50
N VAL A 68 -3.93 0.67 10.06
CA VAL A 68 -5.02 0.83 9.09
C VAL A 68 -4.47 0.35 7.75
N ARG A 69 -4.92 -0.84 7.31
CA ARG A 69 -4.63 -1.28 5.94
C ARG A 69 -5.15 -0.19 5.00
N PRO A 70 -4.28 0.44 4.17
CA PRO A 70 -4.75 1.41 3.21
C PRO A 70 -5.83 0.73 2.36
N PRO A 71 -6.94 1.43 2.01
CA PRO A 71 -7.84 0.88 1.01
C PRO A 71 -6.99 0.52 -0.20
N GLU A 72 -7.09 -0.74 -0.65
CA GLU A 72 -6.48 -1.19 -1.89
C GLU A 72 -6.90 -0.17 -2.94
N ARG A 73 -5.99 0.72 -3.36
CA ARG A 73 -6.31 1.63 -4.46
C ARG A 73 -6.62 0.70 -5.62
N PRO A 74 -7.79 0.82 -6.27
CA PRO A 74 -8.02 0.13 -7.52
C PRO A 74 -6.78 0.37 -8.36
N ARG A 75 -6.07 -0.69 -8.71
CA ARG A 75 -4.89 -0.60 -9.58
C ARG A 75 -5.42 0.14 -10.80
N ARG A 76 -4.99 1.38 -11.00
CA ARG A 76 -5.22 2.05 -12.28
C ARG A 76 -4.71 1.04 -13.30
N PRO A 77 -5.53 0.59 -14.26
CA PRO A 77 -5.00 -0.19 -15.37
C PRO A 77 -3.82 0.61 -15.86
N GLU A 78 -2.61 0.06 -15.70
CA GLU A 78 -1.51 0.62 -16.46
C GLU A 78 -1.99 0.55 -17.91
N PRO A 79 -1.83 1.62 -18.71
CA PRO A 79 -2.07 1.47 -20.13
C PRO A 79 -1.29 0.24 -20.54
N GLY A 80 -2.01 -0.80 -20.96
CA GLY A 80 -1.38 -2.00 -21.47
C GLY A 80 -0.36 -1.52 -22.51
N PRO A 81 0.79 -2.20 -22.65
CA PRO A 81 1.61 -1.97 -23.83
C PRO A 81 0.64 -1.98 -25.00
N GLU A 82 0.55 -0.88 -25.75
CA GLU A 82 0.08 -1.00 -27.12
C GLU A 82 0.92 -2.14 -27.68
N GLU A 83 0.26 -3.27 -27.94
CA GLU A 83 0.85 -4.37 -28.66
C GLU A 83 1.12 -3.85 -30.06
N ASP A 84 2.20 -3.07 -30.19
CA ASP A 84 2.98 -3.11 -31.40
C ASP A 84 3.26 -4.60 -31.62
N PRO A 85 2.83 -5.17 -32.76
CA PRO A 85 2.99 -6.58 -33.01
C PRO A 85 4.46 -6.92 -32.78
N ALA A 86 4.70 -7.89 -31.89
CA ALA A 86 6.04 -8.33 -31.56
C ALA A 86 6.84 -8.50 -32.88
N PRO A 87 8.08 -7.98 -32.98
CA PRO A 87 8.88 -8.18 -34.17
C PRO A 87 9.12 -9.69 -34.32
N SER A 88 8.32 -10.31 -35.18
CA SER A 88 8.47 -11.71 -35.50
C SER A 88 9.82 -11.88 -36.19
N SER A 89 10.63 -12.83 -35.71
CA SER A 89 11.88 -13.24 -36.35
C SER A 89 11.67 -13.80 -37.78
N GLU A 90 10.41 -13.95 -38.23
CA GLU A 90 10.00 -14.38 -39.58
C GLU A 90 9.76 -13.22 -40.56
N GLY A 91 9.91 -11.97 -40.13
CA GLY A 91 9.76 -10.80 -41.02
C GLY A 91 10.90 -10.68 -42.05
N PRO A 92 10.71 -9.90 -43.13
CA PRO A 92 11.74 -9.67 -44.14
C PRO A 92 13.04 -9.13 -43.54
N LEU A 93 14.19 -9.58 -44.04
CA LEU A 93 15.49 -9.08 -43.59
C LEU A 93 15.61 -7.56 -43.82
N VAL A 94 16.22 -6.88 -42.85
CA VAL A 94 16.41 -5.43 -42.83
C VAL A 94 17.90 -5.06 -42.86
N ARG A 95 18.19 -3.82 -43.26
CA ARG A 95 19.51 -3.22 -43.26
C ARG A 95 19.44 -1.77 -42.76
N VAL A 96 20.56 -1.29 -42.22
CA VAL A 96 20.74 0.14 -41.97
C VAL A 96 21.17 0.82 -43.28
N PRO A 97 20.66 2.03 -43.61
CA PRO A 97 21.13 2.81 -44.76
C PRO A 97 22.64 3.04 -44.70
N GLY A 98 23.35 2.69 -45.78
CA GLY A 98 24.82 2.75 -45.84
C GLY A 98 25.55 1.57 -45.18
N GLY A 99 24.82 0.65 -44.54
CA GLY A 99 25.37 -0.59 -43.99
C GLY A 99 25.60 -1.68 -45.04
N THR A 100 26.56 -2.56 -44.77
CA THR A 100 26.92 -3.71 -45.61
C THR A 100 26.35 -5.04 -45.10
N LEU A 101 25.60 -5.00 -43.99
CA LEU A 101 25.07 -6.18 -43.31
C LEU A 101 23.55 -6.27 -43.43
N ALA A 102 23.04 -7.49 -43.58
CA ALA A 102 21.64 -7.83 -43.43
C ALA A 102 21.37 -8.36 -42.02
N HIS A 103 20.23 -7.99 -41.45
CA HIS A 103 19.81 -8.27 -40.09
C HIS A 103 18.40 -8.88 -40.07
N ARG A 104 18.10 -9.69 -39.06
CA ARG A 104 16.71 -10.01 -38.73
C ARG A 104 16.00 -8.79 -38.13
N PRO A 105 14.67 -8.66 -38.27
CA PRO A 105 13.92 -7.52 -37.73
C PRO A 105 14.08 -7.32 -36.22
N ASP A 106 14.32 -8.41 -35.49
CA ASP A 106 14.52 -8.47 -34.04
C ASP A 106 15.99 -8.35 -33.61
N CYS A 107 16.93 -8.13 -34.54
CA CYS A 107 18.34 -8.00 -34.19
C CYS A 107 18.56 -6.73 -33.34
N PRO A 108 19.28 -6.81 -32.19
CA PRO A 108 19.47 -5.66 -31.29
C PRO A 108 20.23 -4.49 -31.93
N LEU A 109 20.89 -4.71 -33.07
CA LEU A 109 21.58 -3.66 -33.81
C LEU A 109 20.64 -2.80 -34.69
N VAL A 110 19.42 -3.27 -34.94
CA VAL A 110 18.37 -2.59 -35.74
C VAL A 110 17.07 -2.39 -34.95
N ALA A 111 16.87 -3.11 -33.84
CA ALA A 111 15.73 -2.91 -32.94
C ALA A 111 15.66 -1.46 -32.46
N GLY A 112 14.51 -0.81 -32.70
CA GLY A 112 14.29 0.59 -32.34
C GLY A 112 14.95 1.63 -33.26
N LYS A 113 15.55 1.23 -34.39
CA LYS A 113 16.11 2.16 -35.39
C LYS A 113 15.11 2.43 -36.51
N PRO A 114 14.46 3.61 -36.55
CA PRO A 114 13.47 3.93 -37.58
C PRO A 114 14.05 4.00 -38.99
N GLU A 115 15.37 4.16 -39.11
CA GLU A 115 16.07 4.16 -40.40
C GLU A 115 16.27 2.77 -41.02
N ALA A 116 15.98 1.68 -40.30
CA ALA A 116 16.13 0.33 -40.84
C ALA A 116 15.14 0.08 -42.00
N VAL A 117 15.66 -0.34 -43.15
CA VAL A 117 14.89 -0.58 -44.38
C VAL A 117 15.06 -2.02 -44.86
N ALA A 118 14.12 -2.53 -45.65
CA ALA A 118 14.24 -3.88 -46.23
C ALA A 118 15.49 -4.03 -47.11
N VAL A 119 16.14 -5.20 -47.08
CA VAL A 119 17.41 -5.49 -47.79
C VAL A 119 17.29 -5.34 -49.32
N GLY A 120 16.10 -5.58 -49.88
CA GLY A 120 15.88 -5.54 -51.34
C GLY A 120 16.79 -6.51 -52.10
N GLY A 121 17.20 -6.16 -53.32
CA GLY A 121 18.12 -6.95 -54.16
C GLY A 121 19.62 -6.72 -53.91
N ALA A 122 19.99 -6.06 -52.81
CA ALA A 122 21.39 -5.75 -52.53
C ALA A 122 22.14 -6.99 -52.01
N ALA A 123 23.34 -7.25 -52.53
CA ALA A 123 24.23 -8.27 -51.99
C ALA A 123 24.86 -7.76 -50.68
N LEU A 124 24.32 -8.20 -49.54
CA LEU A 124 24.79 -7.86 -48.19
C LEU A 124 25.34 -9.11 -47.50
N ALA A 125 26.32 -8.91 -46.60
CA ALA A 125 26.85 -10.00 -45.80
C ALA A 125 25.93 -10.30 -44.58
N PRO A 126 25.94 -11.54 -44.07
CA PRO A 126 25.25 -11.87 -42.84
C PRO A 126 25.78 -11.11 -41.65
N CYS A 127 24.88 -10.52 -40.88
CA CYS A 127 25.23 -10.03 -39.55
C CYS A 127 25.65 -11.22 -38.67
N PRO A 128 26.85 -11.21 -38.07
CA PRO A 128 27.33 -12.29 -37.22
C PRO A 128 26.61 -12.36 -35.87
N VAL A 129 25.81 -11.34 -35.52
CA VAL A 129 25.10 -11.27 -34.23
C VAL A 129 23.77 -12.01 -34.28
N CYS A 130 23.04 -11.89 -35.40
CA CYS A 130 21.70 -12.49 -35.53
C CYS A 130 21.63 -13.59 -36.59
N GLU A 131 22.75 -13.92 -37.25
CA GLU A 131 22.90 -14.98 -38.24
C GLU A 131 21.64 -15.16 -39.12
N PRO A 132 21.32 -14.17 -39.99
CA PRO A 132 19.97 -14.05 -40.52
C PRO A 132 19.58 -15.11 -41.54
N TRP A 133 20.55 -15.84 -42.10
CA TRP A 133 20.32 -16.87 -43.08
C TRP A 133 19.90 -18.16 -42.37
N PRO A 134 19.03 -18.98 -42.98
CA PRO A 134 18.82 -20.33 -42.50
C PRO A 134 20.14 -21.13 -42.59
N PRO A 135 20.39 -22.06 -41.65
CA PRO A 135 21.54 -22.95 -41.69
C PRO A 135 21.54 -23.87 -42.92
#